data_AF-A0AAJ2JU07-F1
#
_entry.id   AF-A0AAJ2JU07-F1
#
_cell.length_a   1.000
_cell.length_b   1.000
_cell.length_c   1.000
_cell.angle_alpha   90.00
_cell.angle_beta   90.00
_cell.angle_gamma   90.00
#
_symmetry.space_group_name_H-M   'P 1'
#
loop_
_entity.id
_entity.type
_entity.pdbx_description
1 polymer ?
#
loop_
_entity_poly.entity_id
_entity_poly.type
_entity_poly.pdbx_seq_one_letter_code
_entity_poly.pdbx_strand_id
1 'polypeptide(L)'
;MELEILSKQNPWWKDKAEIENDEDIRKWKEGKRKWIPSEINEISLKLFSLDFVFGPRQVGKTTLLKLLIKKLLDEGVGKRENFLF
;
A
#
# COMPACT_ATOMS: atom_id res chain seq x y z
N MET A 1 17.99 11.30 -9.60
CA MET A 1 18.30 9.86 -9.55
C MET A 1 17.49 9.17 -8.46
N GLU A 2 17.56 9.60 -7.20
CA GLU A 2 16.78 9.00 -6.09
C GLU A 2 15.25 9.09 -6.23
N LEU A 3 14.72 10.27 -6.58
CA LEU A 3 13.27 10.43 -6.81
C LEU A 3 12.73 9.54 -7.93
N GLU A 4 13.57 9.24 -8.93
CA GLU A 4 13.19 8.36 -10.03
C GLU A 4 13.08 6.90 -9.57
N ILE A 5 13.95 6.47 -8.65
CA ILE A 5 13.89 5.15 -8.02
C ILE A 5 12.63 5.03 -7.16
N LEU A 6 12.35 6.03 -6.33
CA LEU A 6 11.14 6.04 -5.49
C LEU A 6 9.86 6.04 -6.33
N SER A 7 9.82 6.83 -7.41
CA SER A 7 8.66 6.85 -8.32
C SER A 7 8.47 5.53 -9.08
N LYS A 8 9.53 4.74 -9.30
CA LYS A 8 9.41 3.39 -9.87
C LYS A 8 8.84 2.38 -8.86
N GLN A 9 9.17 2.53 -7.57
CA GLN A 9 8.64 1.69 -6.48
C GLN A 9 7.22 2.08 -6.07
N ASN A 10 6.82 3.33 -6.31
CA ASN A 10 5.52 3.87 -5.98
C ASN A 10 4.78 4.40 -7.24
N PRO A 11 4.40 3.54 -8.21
CA PRO A 11 3.75 3.98 -9.45
C PRO A 11 2.48 4.80 -9.26
N TRP A 12 1.74 4.55 -8.16
CA TRP A 12 0.51 5.26 -7.81
C TRP A 12 0.70 6.76 -7.52
N TRP A 13 1.95 7.23 -7.36
CA TRP A 13 2.25 8.65 -7.27
C TRP A 13 1.99 9.41 -8.57
N LYS A 14 2.14 8.74 -9.72
CA LYS A 14 1.87 9.32 -11.05
C LYS A 14 0.38 9.33 -11.33
N ASP A 15 -0.25 8.18 -11.16
CA ASP A 15 -1.70 7.99 -11.29
C ASP A 15 -2.14 6.94 -10.27
N LYS A 16 -3.13 7.28 -9.45
CA LYS A 16 -3.69 6.36 -8.45
C LYS A 16 -4.15 5.04 -9.05
N ALA A 17 -4.54 5.00 -10.33
CA ALA A 17 -4.95 3.78 -11.02
C ALA A 17 -3.81 2.77 -11.17
N GLU A 18 -2.54 3.21 -11.14
CA GLU A 18 -1.38 2.32 -11.25
C GLU A 18 -1.25 1.34 -10.08
N ILE A 19 -1.90 1.60 -8.93
CA ILE A 19 -1.98 0.61 -7.84
C ILE A 19 -2.62 -0.70 -8.30
N GLU A 20 -3.48 -0.64 -9.32
CA GLU A 20 -4.18 -1.81 -9.86
C GLU A 20 -3.29 -2.68 -10.76
N ASN A 21 -2.14 -2.15 -11.18
CA ASN A 21 -1.13 -2.88 -11.93
C ASN A 21 -0.12 -3.59 -11.01
N ASP A 22 -0.14 -3.31 -9.70
CA ASP A 22 0.76 -3.96 -8.74
C ASP A 22 0.50 -5.47 -8.67
N GLU A 23 1.58 -6.27 -8.74
CA GLU A 23 1.50 -7.73 -8.80
C GLU A 23 0.78 -8.35 -7.59
N ASP A 24 1.02 -7.84 -6.38
CA ASP A 24 0.39 -8.37 -5.17
C ASP A 24 -1.09 -7.99 -5.11
N ILE A 25 -1.44 -6.77 -5.53
CA ILE A 25 -2.83 -6.31 -5.64
C ILE A 25 -3.59 -7.14 -6.68
N ARG A 26 -2.98 -7.39 -7.84
CA ARG A 26 -3.56 -8.24 -8.88
C ARG A 26 -3.81 -9.67 -8.40
N LYS A 27 -2.80 -10.30 -7.79
CA LYS A 27 -2.95 -11.65 -7.20
C LYS A 27 -4.06 -11.71 -6.16
N TRP A 28 -4.14 -10.70 -5.29
CA TRP A 28 -5.21 -10.58 -4.31
C TRP A 28 -6.60 -10.41 -4.99
N LYS A 29 -6.69 -9.61 -6.06
CA LYS A 29 -7.91 -9.40 -6.86
C LYS A 29 -8.34 -10.61 -7.68
N GLU A 30 -7.42 -11.44 -8.15
CA GLU A 30 -7.72 -12.66 -8.88
C GLU A 30 -8.02 -13.84 -7.92
N GLY A 31 -7.52 -13.77 -6.69
CA GLY A 31 -7.74 -14.79 -5.66
C GLY A 31 -9.22 -15.00 -5.29
N LYS A 32 -9.62 -16.26 -5.10
CA LYS A 32 -11.00 -16.63 -4.72
C LYS A 32 -11.44 -16.03 -3.39
N ARG A 33 -10.51 -15.80 -2.46
CA ARG A 33 -10.77 -15.16 -1.17
C ARG A 33 -10.05 -13.84 -1.06
N LYS A 34 -10.80 -12.78 -0.74
CA LYS A 34 -10.29 -11.44 -0.44
C LYS A 34 -9.90 -11.35 1.03
N TRP A 35 -8.79 -12.00 1.39
CA TRP A 35 -8.27 -11.89 2.74
C TRP A 35 -7.72 -10.50 2.99
N ILE A 36 -8.18 -9.84 4.05
CA ILE A 36 -7.67 -8.56 4.52
C ILE A 36 -7.22 -8.80 5.97
N PRO A 37 -5.94 -8.59 6.30
CA PRO A 37 -5.46 -8.70 7.69
C PRO A 37 -6.21 -7.70 8.59
N SER A 38 -6.64 -8.12 9.78
CA SER A 38 -7.36 -7.26 10.71
C SER A 38 -6.49 -6.11 11.23
N GLU A 39 -5.18 -6.34 11.30
CA GLU A 39 -4.12 -5.42 11.73
C GLU A 39 -4.03 -4.18 10.84
N ILE A 40 -4.64 -4.21 9.64
CA ILE A 40 -4.77 -3.02 8.78
C ILE A 40 -5.43 -1.84 9.50
N ASN A 41 -6.29 -2.12 10.48
CA ASN A 41 -6.99 -1.10 11.27
C ASN A 41 -6.19 -0.63 12.49
N GLU A 42 -5.05 -1.26 12.79
CA GLU A 42 -4.17 -0.88 13.90
C GLU A 42 -3.14 0.17 13.48
N ILE A 43 -2.93 0.35 12.18
CA ILE A 43 -2.02 1.36 11.65
C ILE A 43 -2.63 2.75 11.87
N SER A 44 -1.90 3.62 12.57
CA SER A 44 -2.30 5.01 12.75
C SER A 44 -2.22 5.77 11.43
N LEU A 45 -3.32 6.44 11.07
CA LEU A 45 -3.38 7.38 9.93
C LEU A 45 -3.37 8.84 10.41
N LYS A 46 -2.91 9.08 11.65
CA LYS A 46 -2.80 10.44 12.20
C LYS A 46 -1.62 11.18 11.56
N LEU A 47 -1.76 12.50 11.44
CA LEU A 47 -0.68 13.34 10.91
C LEU A 47 0.57 13.19 11.79
N PHE A 48 1.73 13.00 11.15
CA PHE A 48 3.03 12.78 11.81
C PHE A 48 3.12 11.50 12.67
N SER A 49 2.33 10.45 12.40
CA SER A 49 2.61 9.13 12.99
C SER A 49 3.70 8.37 12.23
N LEU A 50 4.51 7.62 12.99
CA LEU A 50 5.47 6.67 12.46
C LEU A 50 5.09 5.28 12.98
N ASP A 51 4.59 4.46 12.07
CA ASP A 51 4.10 3.11 12.38
C ASP A 51 5.11 2.06 11.91
N PHE A 52 5.42 1.10 12.78
CA PHE A 52 6.33 0.00 12.48
C PHE A 52 5.54 -1.31 12.28
N VAL A 53 5.55 -1.83 11.05
CA VAL A 53 4.96 -3.14 10.73
C VAL A 53 6.07 -4.19 10.67
N PHE A 54 6.21 -4.99 11.73
CA PHE A 54 7.26 -6.00 11.87
C PHE A 54 6.69 -7.42 12.04
N GLY A 55 7.54 -8.43 11.79
CA GLY A 55 7.17 -9.84 11.89
C GLY A 55 7.95 -10.73 10.92
N PRO A 56 7.81 -12.07 11.01
CA PRO A 56 8.54 -13.02 10.17
C PRO A 56 8.37 -12.77 8.66
N ARG A 57 9.32 -13.22 7.83
CA ARG A 57 9.17 -13.11 6.36
C ARG A 57 7.91 -13.85 5.90
N GLN A 58 7.29 -13.36 4.83
CA GLN A 58 6.14 -14.00 4.15
C GLN A 58 4.82 -14.07 4.96
N VAL A 59 4.70 -13.35 6.08
CA VAL A 59 3.43 -13.27 6.85
C VAL A 59 2.40 -12.26 6.30
N GLY A 60 2.65 -11.68 5.12
CA GLY A 60 1.70 -10.76 4.47
C GLY A 60 1.85 -9.27 4.81
N LYS A 61 2.95 -8.85 5.46
CA LYS A 61 3.21 -7.42 5.79
C LYS A 61 3.16 -6.50 4.58
N THR A 62 3.85 -6.86 3.49
CA THR A 62 3.84 -6.08 2.24
C THR A 62 2.43 -6.00 1.66
N THR A 63 1.70 -7.11 1.66
CA THR A 63 0.31 -7.16 1.18
C THR A 63 -0.61 -6.27 2.02
N LEU A 64 -0.47 -6.29 3.35
CA LEU A 64 -1.22 -5.43 4.26
C LEU A 64 -1.03 -3.96 3.90
N LEU A 65 0.23 -3.53 3.76
CA LEU A 65 0.59 -2.15 3.45
C LEU A 65 0.07 -1.70 2.07
N LYS A 66 0.18 -2.57 1.05
CA LYS A 66 -0.36 -2.29 -0.28
C LYS A 66 -1.89 -2.21 -0.30
N LEU A 67 -2.58 -3.09 0.45
CA LEU A 67 -4.04 -3.03 0.61
C LEU A 67 -4.47 -1.74 1.33
N LEU A 68 -3.70 -1.29 2.32
CA LEU A 68 -3.92 -0.02 3.00
C LEU A 68 -3.78 1.17 2.02
N ILE A 69 -2.69 1.22 1.24
CA ILE A 69 -2.54 2.25 0.20
C ILE A 69 -3.73 2.24 -0.74
N LYS A 70 -4.09 1.06 -1.26
CA LYS A 70 -5.21 0.94 -2.19
C LYS A 70 -6.48 1.53 -1.59
N LYS A 71 -6.82 1.18 -0.35
CA LYS A 71 -7.97 1.72 0.38
C LYS A 71 -7.91 3.26 0.46
N LEU A 72 -6.75 3.83 0.81
CA LEU A 72 -6.59 5.29 0.95
C LEU A 72 -6.66 6.03 -0.39
N LEU A 73 -6.16 5.42 -1.46
CA LEU A 73 -6.29 5.94 -2.83
C LEU A 73 -7.76 5.91 -3.31
N ASP A 74 -8.47 4.83 -3.01
CA ASP A 74 -9.90 4.67 -3.31
C ASP A 74 -10.75 5.70 -2.56
N GLU A 75 -10.40 6.01 -1.31
CA GLU A 75 -11.04 7.04 -0.46
C GLU A 75 -10.68 8.48 -0.85
N GLY A 76 -9.75 8.68 -1.80
CA GLY A 76 -9.36 10.02 -2.27
C GLY A 76 -8.43 10.78 -1.31
N VAL A 77 -7.80 10.08 -0.36
CA VAL A 77 -6.91 10.67 0.67
C VAL A 77 -5.51 10.97 0.10
N GLY A 78 -5.18 10.47 -1.09
CA GLY A 78 -3.86 10.63 -1.72
C GLY A 78 -3.66 11.94 -2.47
N LYS A 79 -2.82 12.84 -1.95
CA LYS A 79 -1.95 13.68 -2.79
C LYS A 79 -0.71 12.87 -3.17
N ARG A 80 -0.09 13.20 -4.32
CA ARG A 80 0.94 12.44 -5.05
C ARG A 80 2.11 11.87 -4.24
N GLU A 81 2.34 12.32 -3.00
CA GLU A 81 3.57 12.08 -2.23
C GLU A 81 3.32 11.47 -0.84
N ASN A 82 2.08 11.13 -0.48
CA ASN A 82 1.73 10.80 0.91
C ASN A 82 2.05 9.36 1.35
N PHE A 83 2.39 8.46 0.43
CA PHE A 83 2.55 7.03 0.73
C PHE A 83 3.85 6.49 0.11
N LEU A 84 4.86 6.25 0.94
CA LEU A 84 6.17 5.71 0.56
C LEU A 84 6.40 4.37 1.28
N PHE A 85 6.88 3.36 0.56
CA PHE A 85 7.48 2.15 1.13
C PHE A 85 8.87 1.89 0.57
#